data_AF-A8SC11-F1
#
_entry.id   AF-A8SC11-F1
#
_cell.length_a   1.000
_cell.length_b   1.000
_cell.length_c   1.000
_cell.angle_alpha   90.00
_cell.angle_beta   90.00
_cell.angle_gamma   90.00
#
_symmetry.space_group_name_H-M   'P 1'
#
loop_
_entity.id
_entity.type
_entity.pdbx_description
1 polymer ?
#
loop_
_entity_poly.entity_id
_entity_poly.type
_entity_poly.pdbx_seq_one_letter_code
_entity_poly.pdbx_strand_id
1 'polypeptide(L)'
;MKNLKKFVALLLAGVMAMVMLTACSGGGNAADTTKEEAIREQLGKRTEATALCDNDGKVKNDSQLYKETAKLLDARIKAETSAFGILAVDFDVKGIDPAKQYVTVTLSADYKTAGLVAGFVNLITEKLGKIDASNNSVKLDTEWAKAAVVVRTNEKGSYAAIAIQVKNLAYPKT
;
A
#
# COMPACT_ATOMS: atom_id res chain seq x y z
N MET A 1 -10.10 -15.52 -10.46
CA MET A 1 -10.60 -14.41 -9.61
C MET A 1 -10.24 -14.50 -8.13
N LYS A 2 -10.02 -15.68 -7.53
CA LYS A 2 -9.81 -15.81 -6.07
C LYS A 2 -8.61 -15.00 -5.53
N ASN A 3 -7.51 -14.91 -6.28
CA ASN A 3 -6.30 -14.26 -5.79
C ASN A 3 -6.28 -12.74 -5.99
N LEU A 4 -6.95 -12.23 -7.03
CA LEU A 4 -7.12 -10.79 -7.22
C LEU A 4 -7.97 -10.19 -6.08
N LYS A 5 -9.02 -10.90 -5.67
CA LYS A 5 -9.83 -10.53 -4.51
C LYS A 5 -9.02 -10.47 -3.22
N LYS A 6 -8.04 -11.37 -3.05
CA LYS A 6 -7.13 -11.35 -1.90
C LYS A 6 -6.20 -10.12 -1.89
N PHE A 7 -5.73 -9.71 -3.07
CA PHE A 7 -4.89 -8.51 -3.21
C PHE A 7 -5.68 -7.24 -2.89
N VAL A 8 -6.91 -7.14 -3.40
CA VAL A 8 -7.85 -6.04 -3.09
C VAL A 8 -8.14 -6.00 -1.59
N ALA A 9 -8.44 -7.16 -0.99
CA ALA A 9 -8.73 -7.29 0.44
C ALA A 9 -7.54 -6.84 1.30
N LEU A 10 -6.31 -7.13 0.87
CA LEU A 10 -5.11 -6.71 1.58
C LEU A 10 -4.89 -5.19 1.51
N LEU A 11 -5.06 -4.57 0.35
CA LEU A 11 -5.02 -3.11 0.22
C LEU A 11 -6.12 -2.42 1.05
N LEU A 12 -7.33 -2.99 1.06
CA LEU A 12 -8.45 -2.53 1.90
C LEU A 12 -8.14 -2.60 3.39
N ALA A 13 -7.56 -3.71 3.83
CA ALA A 13 -7.12 -3.84 5.21
C ALA A 13 -6.04 -2.81 5.57
N GLY A 14 -5.17 -2.46 4.62
CA GLY A 14 -4.17 -1.42 4.77
C GLY A 14 -4.76 -0.04 5.03
N VAL A 15 -5.80 0.34 4.28
CA VAL A 15 -6.54 1.58 4.54
C VAL A 15 -7.18 1.56 5.91
N MET A 16 -7.89 0.48 6.25
CA MET A 16 -8.55 0.37 7.55
C MET A 16 -7.56 0.45 8.71
N ALA A 17 -6.36 -0.13 8.54
CA ALA A 17 -5.28 0.02 9.50
C ALA A 17 -4.83 1.48 9.64
N MET A 18 -4.62 2.20 8.53
CA MET A 18 -4.30 3.63 8.57
C MET A 18 -5.37 4.44 9.32
N VAL A 19 -6.66 4.16 9.07
CA VAL A 19 -7.80 4.81 9.73
C VAL A 19 -7.84 4.54 11.24
N MET A 20 -7.58 3.32 11.67
CA MET A 20 -7.61 2.99 13.11
C MET A 20 -6.47 3.65 13.89
N LEU A 21 -5.33 3.90 13.24
CA LEU A 21 -4.16 4.50 13.88
C LEU A 21 -4.21 6.03 14.01
N THR A 22 -5.23 6.67 13.45
CA THR A 22 -5.50 8.12 13.57
C THR A 22 -5.70 8.59 15.01
N ALA A 23 -6.00 7.66 15.92
CA ALA A 23 -6.27 7.93 17.33
C ALA A 23 -5.00 7.98 18.23
N CYS A 24 -3.82 7.58 17.74
CA CYS A 24 -2.60 7.44 18.56
C CYS A 24 -1.48 8.46 18.22
N SER A 25 -1.83 9.71 17.89
CA SER A 25 -0.87 10.74 17.48
C SER A 25 -0.05 11.36 18.63
N GLY A 26 0.94 10.65 19.15
CA GLY A 26 2.08 11.21 19.89
C GLY A 26 3.25 11.49 18.94
N GLY A 27 3.84 12.70 18.99
CA GLY A 27 4.83 13.19 18.03
C GLY A 27 6.28 12.72 18.29
N GLY A 28 7.03 12.43 17.22
CA GLY A 28 8.46 12.12 17.22
C GLY A 28 8.84 11.06 16.18
N ASN A 29 10.12 10.98 15.76
CA ASN A 29 10.62 9.96 14.80
C ASN A 29 10.38 8.51 15.25
N ALA A 30 10.31 8.27 16.56
CA ALA A 30 9.90 6.97 17.13
C ALA A 30 8.44 6.62 16.78
N ALA A 31 7.58 7.63 16.57
CA ALA A 31 6.19 7.44 16.18
C ALA A 31 6.06 6.90 14.75
N ASP A 32 7.00 7.19 13.84
CA ASP A 32 6.92 6.67 12.46
C ASP A 32 7.15 5.16 12.44
N THR A 33 8.19 4.66 13.11
CA THR A 33 8.45 3.22 13.23
C THR A 33 7.31 2.50 13.94
N THR A 34 6.79 3.06 15.05
CA THR A 34 5.66 2.46 15.77
C THR A 34 4.38 2.44 14.93
N LYS A 35 4.08 3.52 14.20
CA LYS A 35 2.91 3.58 13.32
C LYS A 35 3.05 2.63 12.13
N GLU A 36 4.25 2.55 11.56
CA GLU A 36 4.56 1.62 10.48
C GLU A 36 4.38 0.18 10.95
N GLU A 37 4.94 -0.17 12.11
CA GLU A 37 4.81 -1.50 12.72
C GLU A 37 3.36 -1.88 13.00
N ALA A 38 2.56 -0.94 13.52
CA ALA A 38 1.14 -1.18 13.77
C ALA A 38 0.33 -1.39 12.48
N ILE A 39 0.62 -0.65 11.40
CA ILE A 39 0.00 -0.90 10.09
C ILE A 39 0.42 -2.28 9.57
N ARG A 40 1.72 -2.63 9.69
CA ARG A 40 2.26 -3.93 9.26
C ARG A 40 1.63 -5.08 10.05
N GLU A 41 1.38 -4.91 11.34
CA GLU A 41 0.71 -5.89 12.20
C GLU A 41 -0.77 -6.05 11.83
N GLN A 42 -1.49 -4.94 11.63
CA GLN A 42 -2.90 -4.96 11.23
C GLN A 42 -3.10 -5.62 9.85
N LEU A 43 -2.19 -5.34 8.92
CA LEU A 43 -2.13 -6.04 7.64
C LEU A 43 -1.81 -7.53 7.84
N GLY A 44 -0.84 -7.85 8.70
CA GLY A 44 -0.39 -9.22 8.95
C GLY A 44 -1.44 -10.14 9.58
N LYS A 45 -2.40 -9.56 10.32
CA LYS A 45 -3.59 -10.26 10.84
C LYS A 45 -4.54 -10.75 9.75
N ARG A 46 -4.37 -10.31 8.51
CA ARG A 46 -5.19 -10.74 7.37
C ARG A 46 -4.63 -12.04 6.80
N THR A 47 -5.53 -13.01 6.58
CA THR A 47 -5.18 -14.31 5.99
C THR A 47 -4.58 -14.16 4.59
N GLU A 48 -4.90 -13.07 3.90
CA GLU A 48 -4.37 -12.69 2.59
C GLU A 48 -2.91 -12.21 2.66
N ALA A 49 -2.46 -11.71 3.81
CA ALA A 49 -1.12 -11.18 4.03
C ALA A 49 -0.13 -12.21 4.54
N THR A 50 -0.60 -13.38 5.01
CA THR A 50 0.21 -14.37 5.74
C THR A 50 1.48 -14.75 5.00
N ALA A 51 1.40 -14.92 3.68
CA ALA A 51 2.57 -15.24 2.85
C ALA A 51 3.54 -14.08 2.66
N LEU A 52 3.17 -12.85 3.04
CA LEU A 52 4.01 -11.65 2.98
C LEU A 52 4.53 -11.24 4.35
N CYS A 53 4.19 -11.98 5.41
CA CYS A 53 4.62 -11.66 6.76
C CYS A 53 6.06 -12.09 7.06
N ASP A 54 6.69 -11.39 8.00
CA ASP A 54 7.90 -11.82 8.67
C ASP A 54 7.60 -12.83 9.79
N ASN A 55 8.64 -13.27 10.51
CA ASN A 55 8.51 -14.25 11.59
C ASN A 55 7.67 -13.76 12.77
N ASP A 56 7.46 -12.44 12.88
CA ASP A 56 6.63 -11.83 13.93
C ASP A 56 5.16 -11.69 13.48
N GLY A 57 4.81 -12.21 12.29
CA GLY A 57 3.46 -12.13 11.75
C GLY A 57 3.10 -10.76 11.18
N LYS A 58 4.07 -9.85 11.02
CA LYS A 58 3.87 -8.50 10.46
C LYS A 58 4.21 -8.53 8.98
N VAL A 59 3.50 -7.77 8.14
CA VAL A 59 3.87 -7.67 6.72
C VAL A 59 5.32 -7.24 6.59
N LYS A 60 6.13 -8.01 5.86
CA LYS A 60 7.55 -7.75 5.65
C LYS A 60 7.73 -6.65 4.63
N ASN A 61 8.50 -5.63 4.99
CA ASN A 61 8.92 -4.59 4.04
C ASN A 61 10.03 -5.12 3.13
N ASP A 62 9.77 -5.16 1.82
CA ASP A 62 10.83 -5.35 0.82
C ASP A 62 11.69 -4.09 0.74
N SER A 63 13.01 -4.24 0.90
CA SER A 63 13.93 -3.12 1.01
C SER A 63 13.97 -2.20 -0.22
N GLN A 64 13.74 -2.74 -1.42
CA GLN A 64 13.70 -1.92 -2.64
C GLN A 64 12.36 -1.21 -2.76
N LEU A 65 11.27 -1.95 -2.59
CA LEU A 65 9.91 -1.40 -2.65
C LEU A 65 9.70 -0.32 -1.58
N TYR A 66 10.26 -0.50 -0.39
CA TYR A 66 10.25 0.50 0.69
C TYR A 66 10.89 1.82 0.26
N LYS A 67 12.07 1.78 -0.38
CA LYS A 67 12.76 2.97 -0.86
C LYS A 67 11.97 3.70 -1.94
N GLU A 68 11.36 2.96 -2.87
CA GLU A 68 10.53 3.54 -3.93
C GLU A 68 9.25 4.16 -3.37
N THR A 69 8.61 3.46 -2.44
CA THR A 69 7.39 3.92 -1.75
C THR A 69 7.66 5.16 -0.90
N ALA A 70 8.78 5.18 -0.19
CA ALA A 70 9.23 6.32 0.59
C ALA A 70 9.46 7.56 -0.28
N LYS A 71 10.19 7.41 -1.40
CA LYS A 71 10.42 8.52 -2.34
C LYS A 71 9.11 9.07 -2.89
N LEU A 72 8.16 8.19 -3.21
CA LEU A 72 6.85 8.59 -3.71
C LEU A 72 6.07 9.37 -2.66
N LEU A 73 6.02 8.85 -1.42
CA LEU A 73 5.36 9.50 -0.30
C LEU A 73 5.99 10.87 -0.01
N ASP A 74 7.32 10.95 0.04
CA ASP A 74 8.06 12.20 0.27
C ASP A 74 7.79 13.22 -0.85
N ALA A 75 7.75 12.79 -2.11
CA ALA A 75 7.42 13.66 -3.24
C ALA A 75 5.98 14.19 -3.15
N ARG A 76 5.04 13.34 -2.75
CA ARG A 76 3.64 13.73 -2.58
C ARG A 76 3.43 14.69 -1.42
N ILE A 77 4.09 14.45 -0.28
CA ILE A 77 4.08 15.39 0.87
C ILE A 77 4.71 16.74 0.47
N LYS A 78 5.75 16.76 -0.37
CA LYS A 78 6.35 18.01 -0.85
C LYS A 78 5.46 18.76 -1.86
N ALA A 79 4.75 18.02 -2.71
CA ALA A 79 3.80 18.59 -3.67
C ALA A 79 2.48 19.02 -3.01
N GLU A 80 2.24 18.61 -1.77
CA GLU A 80 1.10 18.98 -0.94
C GLU A 80 1.16 20.48 -0.60
N THR A 81 0.30 21.28 -1.22
CA THR A 81 0.26 22.74 -1.04
C THR A 81 -0.74 23.21 0.00
N SER A 82 -1.53 22.33 0.63
CA SER A 82 -2.51 22.74 1.63
C SER A 82 -1.81 23.21 2.90
N ALA A 83 -2.34 24.30 3.46
CA ALA A 83 -1.91 24.81 4.75
C ALA A 83 -2.27 23.84 5.91
N PHE A 84 -3.19 22.89 5.68
CA PHE A 84 -3.71 21.97 6.68
C PHE A 84 -3.01 20.60 6.70
N GLY A 85 -2.08 20.37 5.77
CA GLY A 85 -1.35 19.10 5.67
C GLY A 85 -2.24 17.94 5.24
N ILE A 86 -3.30 18.20 4.47
CA ILE A 86 -4.22 17.16 4.02
C ILE A 86 -3.66 16.56 2.73
N LEU A 87 -3.19 15.32 2.82
CA LEU A 87 -2.79 14.53 1.66
C LEU A 87 -3.99 13.69 1.22
N ALA A 88 -4.61 14.10 0.10
CA ALA A 88 -5.64 13.32 -0.54
C ALA A 88 -5.16 11.89 -0.85
N VAL A 89 -6.08 10.94 -0.70
CA VAL A 89 -5.85 9.54 -1.13
C VAL A 89 -5.54 9.54 -2.62
N ASP A 90 -4.40 8.99 -3.01
CA ASP A 90 -4.10 8.78 -4.43
C ASP A 90 -3.27 7.52 -4.64
N PHE A 91 -3.32 6.99 -5.86
CA PHE A 91 -2.82 5.69 -6.27
C PHE A 91 -1.83 5.83 -7.40
N ASP A 92 -0.62 5.35 -7.16
CA ASP A 92 0.37 5.17 -8.21
C ASP A 92 0.36 3.70 -8.64
N VAL A 93 -0.02 3.47 -9.90
CA VAL A 93 0.01 2.14 -10.51
C VAL A 93 1.07 2.13 -11.59
N LYS A 94 2.08 1.29 -11.42
CA LYS A 94 3.21 1.15 -12.34
C LYS A 94 3.27 -0.25 -12.93
N GLY A 95 3.71 -0.34 -14.18
CA GLY A 95 4.04 -1.60 -14.82
C GLY A 95 2.90 -2.31 -15.54
N ILE A 96 1.72 -1.70 -15.61
CA ILE A 96 0.62 -2.14 -16.50
C ILE A 96 0.89 -1.66 -17.92
N ASP A 97 1.08 -0.36 -18.08
CA ASP A 97 1.36 0.28 -19.37
C ASP A 97 2.44 1.36 -19.19
N PRO A 98 3.65 1.19 -19.76
CA PRO A 98 4.10 0.00 -20.47
C PRO A 98 4.21 -1.21 -19.53
N ALA A 99 3.98 -2.41 -20.07
CA ALA A 99 4.10 -3.65 -19.30
C ALA A 99 5.53 -3.83 -18.78
N LYS A 100 5.69 -3.92 -17.46
CA LYS A 100 6.96 -4.24 -16.78
C LYS A 100 6.86 -5.60 -16.12
N GLN A 101 7.99 -6.20 -15.76
CA GLN A 101 8.05 -7.50 -15.06
C GLN A 101 7.20 -7.57 -13.78
N TYR A 102 6.96 -6.43 -13.14
CA TYR A 102 6.10 -6.32 -11.97
C TYR A 102 5.10 -5.18 -12.13
N VAL A 103 3.88 -5.40 -11.64
CA VAL A 103 2.89 -4.35 -11.39
C VAL A 103 3.02 -3.92 -9.94
N THR A 104 3.27 -2.63 -9.71
CA THR A 104 3.27 -2.04 -8.36
C THR A 104 2.05 -1.17 -8.20
N VAL A 105 1.29 -1.39 -7.13
CA VAL A 105 0.21 -0.50 -6.69
C VAL A 105 0.63 0.12 -5.38
N THR A 106 0.82 1.44 -5.38
CA THR A 106 1.16 2.22 -4.19
C THR A 106 -0.03 3.10 -3.83
N LEU A 107 -0.54 2.90 -2.63
CA LEU A 107 -1.50 3.76 -1.98
C LEU A 107 -0.74 4.75 -1.10
N SER A 108 -1.13 6.02 -1.08
CA SER A 108 -0.77 6.92 0.01
C SER A 108 -1.88 7.87 0.38
N ALA A 109 -1.97 8.19 1.66
CA ALA A 109 -2.97 9.07 2.26
C ALA A 109 -2.43 9.71 3.55
N ASP A 110 -3.04 10.83 3.97
CA ASP A 110 -2.87 11.28 5.35
C ASP A 110 -3.72 10.43 6.31
N TYR A 111 -3.36 10.46 7.60
CA TYR A 111 -4.13 9.74 8.63
C TYR A 111 -5.56 10.30 8.76
N LYS A 112 -5.77 11.61 8.59
CA LYS A 112 -7.09 12.25 8.76
C LYS A 112 -8.11 11.90 7.66
N THR A 113 -7.70 11.35 6.50
CA THR A 113 -8.57 11.08 5.33
C THR A 113 -9.39 9.79 5.43
N ALA A 114 -9.69 9.34 6.64
CA ALA A 114 -10.37 8.09 6.97
C ALA A 114 -11.78 7.88 6.36
N GLY A 115 -12.40 8.90 5.75
CA GLY A 115 -13.76 8.85 5.21
C GLY A 115 -13.91 8.27 3.79
N LEU A 116 -12.82 7.99 3.05
CA LEU A 116 -12.88 7.67 1.61
C LEU A 116 -12.79 6.17 1.26
N VAL A 117 -13.05 5.28 2.22
CA VAL A 117 -12.94 3.81 2.06
C VAL A 117 -13.84 3.26 0.94
N ALA A 118 -15.01 3.85 0.69
CA ALA A 118 -15.94 3.37 -0.35
C ALA A 118 -15.49 3.74 -1.78
N GLY A 119 -15.01 4.97 -2.01
CA GLY A 119 -14.41 5.37 -3.29
C GLY A 119 -13.13 4.60 -3.60
N PHE A 120 -12.41 4.20 -2.54
CA PHE A 120 -11.22 3.37 -2.58
C PHE A 120 -11.49 1.93 -3.09
N VAL A 121 -12.59 1.28 -2.64
CA VAL A 121 -13.01 -0.05 -3.16
C VAL A 121 -13.26 0.01 -4.66
N ASN A 122 -14.00 1.03 -5.12
CA ASN A 122 -14.35 1.16 -6.54
C ASN A 122 -13.12 1.42 -7.41
N LEU A 123 -12.20 2.30 -6.99
CA LEU A 123 -10.98 2.59 -7.75
C LEU A 123 -10.05 1.39 -7.87
N ILE A 124 -9.83 0.64 -6.79
CA ILE A 124 -9.04 -0.60 -6.85
C ILE A 124 -9.73 -1.62 -7.73
N THR A 125 -11.06 -1.78 -7.58
CA THR A 125 -11.83 -2.72 -8.40
C THR A 125 -11.79 -2.33 -9.88
N GLU A 126 -11.79 -1.05 -10.22
CA GLU A 126 -11.70 -0.55 -11.59
C GLU A 126 -10.28 -0.70 -12.17
N LYS A 127 -9.24 -0.28 -11.42
CA LYS A 127 -7.84 -0.39 -11.86
C LYS A 127 -7.39 -1.85 -11.98
N LEU A 128 -7.84 -2.73 -11.08
CA LEU A 128 -7.57 -4.16 -11.13
C LEU A 128 -8.53 -4.93 -12.03
N GLY A 129 -9.75 -4.45 -12.23
CA GLY A 129 -10.67 -4.99 -13.23
C GLY A 129 -10.16 -4.75 -14.66
N LYS A 130 -9.39 -3.67 -14.87
CA LYS A 130 -8.62 -3.41 -16.09
C LYS A 130 -7.38 -4.31 -16.24
N ILE A 131 -6.90 -4.95 -15.16
CA ILE A 131 -5.96 -6.07 -15.26
C ILE A 131 -6.80 -7.28 -15.64
N ASP A 132 -6.97 -7.45 -16.95
CA ASP A 132 -7.98 -8.28 -17.57
C ASP A 132 -8.11 -9.69 -16.98
N ALA A 133 -9.33 -10.23 -17.04
CA ALA A 133 -9.78 -11.52 -16.54
C ALA A 133 -9.04 -12.74 -17.13
N SER A 134 -8.03 -12.53 -17.99
CA SER A 134 -7.13 -13.54 -18.54
C SER A 134 -6.06 -14.00 -17.54
N ASN A 135 -5.76 -13.23 -16.49
CA ASN A 135 -4.71 -13.55 -15.51
C ASN A 135 -5.25 -14.14 -14.20
N ASN A 136 -5.86 -15.34 -14.30
CA ASN A 136 -6.31 -16.13 -13.15
C ASN A 136 -5.18 -16.63 -12.21
N SER A 137 -3.92 -16.25 -12.47
CA SER A 137 -2.71 -16.80 -11.83
C SER A 137 -1.88 -15.79 -11.04
N VAL A 138 -2.39 -14.59 -10.71
CA VAL A 138 -1.73 -13.74 -9.69
C VAL A 138 -1.65 -14.54 -8.40
N LYS A 139 -0.46 -14.78 -7.85
CA LYS A 139 -0.25 -15.43 -6.56
C LYS A 139 0.27 -14.39 -5.58
N LEU A 140 -0.29 -14.39 -4.38
CA LEU A 140 0.25 -13.66 -3.23
C LEU A 140 1.09 -14.65 -2.42
N ASP A 141 2.20 -15.09 -3.01
CA ASP A 141 3.27 -15.77 -2.31
C ASP A 141 4.52 -14.88 -2.36
N THR A 142 5.50 -15.10 -1.48
CA THR A 142 6.74 -14.30 -1.43
C THR A 142 7.53 -14.29 -2.74
N GLU A 143 7.32 -15.30 -3.60
CA GLU A 143 7.97 -15.41 -4.90
C GLU A 143 7.30 -14.56 -5.98
N TRP A 144 6.03 -14.21 -5.79
CA TRP A 144 5.20 -13.49 -6.75
C TRP A 144 4.78 -12.11 -6.28
N ALA A 145 4.87 -11.82 -4.98
CA ALA A 145 4.40 -10.58 -4.39
C ALA A 145 5.35 -10.05 -3.31
N LYS A 146 5.45 -8.72 -3.25
CA LYS A 146 6.21 -7.96 -2.26
C LYS A 146 5.33 -6.86 -1.71
N ALA A 147 5.57 -6.47 -0.47
CA ALA A 147 4.86 -5.37 0.17
C ALA A 147 5.84 -4.38 0.82
N ALA A 148 5.40 -3.14 0.96
CA ALA A 148 6.08 -2.14 1.75
C ALA A 148 5.06 -1.23 2.41
N VAL A 149 5.28 -0.90 3.68
CA VAL A 149 4.55 0.10 4.44
C VAL A 149 5.56 1.16 4.83
N VAL A 150 5.25 2.42 4.55
CA VAL A 150 6.09 3.56 4.91
C VAL A 150 5.23 4.58 5.64
N VAL A 151 5.73 5.12 6.74
CA VAL A 151 5.14 6.26 7.43
C VAL A 151 6.10 7.45 7.42
N ARG A 152 5.52 8.64 7.31
CA ARG A 152 6.23 9.92 7.40
C ARG A 152 5.43 10.86 8.28
N THR A 153 6.04 11.41 9.32
CA THR A 153 5.45 12.48 10.12
C THR A 153 6.23 13.78 9.93
N ASN A 154 5.50 14.88 9.75
CA ASN A 154 6.02 16.25 9.77
C ASN A 154 5.15 17.13 10.69
N GLU A 155 5.44 18.43 10.72
CA GLU A 155 4.72 19.41 11.53
C GLU A 155 3.22 19.52 11.20
N LYS A 156 2.81 19.19 9.97
CA LYS A 156 1.42 19.27 9.52
C LYS A 156 0.62 17.99 9.82
N GLY A 157 1.30 16.85 9.95
CA GLY A 157 0.66 15.59 10.29
C GLY A 157 1.48 14.34 9.96
N SER A 158 0.84 13.19 10.12
CA SER A 158 1.37 11.90 9.69
C SER A 158 0.74 11.47 8.37
N TYR A 159 1.53 10.80 7.56
CA TYR A 159 1.16 10.27 6.26
C TYR A 159 1.67 8.83 6.16
N ALA A 160 0.92 7.99 5.47
CA ALA A 160 1.31 6.62 5.23
C ALA A 160 1.20 6.27 3.76
N ALA A 161 2.07 5.36 3.33
CA ALA A 161 2.00 4.73 2.03
C ALA A 161 2.13 3.21 2.16
N ILE A 162 1.27 2.48 1.46
CA ILE A 162 1.32 1.02 1.36
C ILE A 162 1.47 0.66 -0.11
N ALA A 163 2.56 -0.02 -0.44
CA ALA A 163 2.80 -0.56 -1.76
C ALA A 163 2.67 -2.08 -1.74
N ILE A 164 2.02 -2.62 -2.76
CA ILE A 164 2.06 -4.05 -3.07
C ILE A 164 2.50 -4.19 -4.51
N GLN A 165 3.56 -4.98 -4.70
CA GLN A 165 4.12 -5.31 -6.00
C GLN A 165 3.82 -6.78 -6.30
N VAL A 166 3.38 -7.09 -7.51
CA VAL A 166 3.09 -8.45 -7.98
C VAL A 166 3.73 -8.69 -9.34
N LYS A 167 4.12 -9.93 -9.64
CA LYS A 167 4.61 -10.30 -10.98
C LYS A 167 3.57 -9.99 -12.04
N ASN A 168 3.99 -9.31 -13.11
CA ASN A 168 3.16 -9.04 -14.26
C ASN A 168 3.22 -10.21 -15.24
N LEU A 169 2.09 -10.86 -15.44
CA LEU A 169 1.95 -11.98 -16.37
C LEU A 169 1.84 -11.54 -17.83
N ALA A 170 1.46 -10.28 -18.08
CA ALA A 170 1.44 -9.69 -19.41
C ALA A 170 2.83 -9.21 -19.87
N TYR A 171 3.85 -9.30 -19.01
CA TYR A 171 5.22 -8.99 -19.40
C TYR A 171 5.79 -10.12 -20.29
N PRO A 172 6.33 -9.80 -21.49
CA PRO A 172 6.87 -10.81 -22.39
C PRO A 172 7.96 -11.62 -21.69
N LYS A 173 7.85 -12.96 -21.73
CA LYS A 173 8.94 -13.84 -21.32
C LYS A 173 9.95 -13.87 -22.45
N THR A 174 11.11 -13.26 -22.25
CA THR A 174 12.30 -13.45 -23.10
C THR A 174 12.88 -14.84 -22.93
#